data_AF-A0A8X6M1X2-F1
#
_entry.id   AF-A0A8X6M1X2-F1
#
_cell.length_a   1.000
_cell.length_b   1.000
_cell.length_c   1.000
_cell.angle_alpha   90.00
_cell.angle_beta   90.00
_cell.angle_gamma   90.00
#
_symmetry.space_group_name_H-M   'P 1'
#
loop_
_entity.id
_entity.type
_entity.pdbx_description
1 polymer ?
#
loop_
_entity_poly.entity_id
_entity_poly.type
_entity_poly.pdbx_seq_one_letter_code
_entity_poly.pdbx_strand_id
1 'polypeptide(L)'
;MWTLKEIILVKLAAGFIKDSATRRTMFCYGEKIWNAVLRERTSDFNIPITLQEDIIALIKPIKSEVLNWMEDHFEIFTWEMSLNSQEFLLDFCFNPNGTVNRVKTADLFIHSKEFDVQTRFVVACQY
;
A
#
# COMPACT_ATOMS: atom_id res chain seq x y z
N MET A 1 -16.04 -4.55 -14.84
CA MET A 1 -16.22 -5.66 -13.87
C MET A 1 -14.86 -6.30 -13.67
N TRP A 2 -14.36 -6.38 -12.43
CA TRP A 2 -13.04 -6.98 -12.14
C TRP A 2 -13.07 -8.49 -12.33
N THR A 3 -11.98 -9.06 -12.82
CA THR A 3 -11.78 -10.51 -12.82
C THR A 3 -11.36 -11.01 -11.44
N LEU A 4 -11.66 -12.27 -11.14
CA LEU A 4 -11.22 -12.91 -9.89
C LEU A 4 -9.69 -12.90 -9.76
N LYS A 5 -8.97 -13.05 -10.88
CA LYS A 5 -7.50 -12.98 -10.95
C LYS A 5 -6.99 -11.61 -10.48
N GLU A 6 -7.54 -10.52 -11.01
CA GLU A 6 -7.15 -9.15 -10.63
C GLU A 6 -7.41 -8.87 -9.16
N ILE A 7 -8.55 -9.32 -8.63
CA ILE A 7 -8.90 -9.16 -7.20
C ILE A 7 -7.87 -9.86 -6.30
N ILE A 8 -7.52 -11.10 -6.64
CA ILE A 8 -6.57 -11.90 -5.88
C ILE A 8 -5.18 -11.26 -5.95
N LEU A 9 -4.75 -10.83 -7.14
CA LEU A 9 -3.45 -10.19 -7.34
C LEU A 9 -3.30 -8.91 -6.52
N VAL A 10 -4.29 -8.00 -6.58
CA VAL A 10 -4.26 -6.76 -5.80
C VAL A 10 -4.23 -7.05 -4.30
N LYS A 11 -5.03 -8.02 -3.82
CA LYS A 11 -5.04 -8.38 -2.40
C LYS A 11 -3.72 -8.96 -1.93
N LEU A 12 -3.09 -9.83 -2.72
CA LEU A 12 -1.77 -10.37 -2.43
C LEU A 12 -0.72 -9.26 -2.42
N ALA A 13 -0.67 -8.44 -3.47
CA ALA A 13 0.29 -7.34 -3.60
C ALA A 13 0.13 -6.29 -2.48
N ALA A 14 -1.10 -5.92 -2.14
CA ALA A 14 -1.38 -5.05 -1.00
C ALA A 14 -0.91 -5.71 0.30
N GLY A 15 -1.23 -7.00 0.52
CA GLY A 15 -0.80 -7.78 1.69
C GLY A 15 0.71 -7.79 1.91
N PHE A 16 1.51 -7.77 0.84
CA PHE A 16 2.97 -7.64 0.94
C PHE A 16 3.39 -6.30 1.55
N ILE A 17 2.75 -5.20 1.17
CA ILE A 17 3.02 -3.88 1.74
C ILE A 17 2.50 -3.78 3.18
N LYS A 18 1.47 -4.58 3.52
CA LYS A 18 0.93 -4.68 4.87
C LYS A 18 1.91 -5.34 5.86
N ASP A 19 2.77 -6.25 5.43
CA ASP A 19 3.78 -6.90 6.28
C ASP A 19 4.79 -5.89 6.82
N SER A 20 4.94 -5.80 8.14
CA SER A 20 5.74 -4.76 8.80
C SER A 20 7.26 -4.89 8.55
N ALA A 21 7.75 -6.08 8.17
CA ALA A 21 9.14 -6.28 7.80
C ALA A 21 9.38 -5.86 6.34
N THR A 22 8.48 -6.21 5.42
CA THR A 22 8.48 -5.76 4.03
C THR A 22 8.30 -4.24 3.94
N ARG A 23 7.43 -3.67 4.78
CA ARG A 23 7.23 -2.23 4.85
C ARG A 23 8.50 -1.48 5.29
N ARG A 24 9.20 -1.98 6.31
CA ARG A 24 10.50 -1.41 6.70
C ARG A 24 11.53 -1.50 5.57
N THR A 25 11.56 -2.61 4.85
CA THR A 25 12.52 -2.75 3.74
C THR A 25 12.18 -1.85 2.56
N MET A 26 10.90 -1.57 2.33
CA MET A 26 10.41 -0.65 1.30
C MET A 26 10.94 0.77 1.45
N PHE A 27 11.05 1.25 2.70
CA PHE A 27 11.45 2.63 3.03
C PHE A 27 12.96 2.79 3.27
N CYS A 28 13.63 1.77 3.80
CA CYS A 28 15.01 1.92 4.26
C CYS A 28 16.07 1.47 3.25
N TYR A 29 15.68 0.82 2.14
CA TYR A 29 16.65 0.25 1.19
C TYR A 29 16.37 0.66 -0.26
N GLY A 30 17.44 0.81 -1.03
CA GLY A 30 17.37 1.14 -2.45
C GLY A 30 16.68 0.07 -3.29
N GLU A 31 16.29 0.46 -4.52
CA GLU A 31 15.46 -0.36 -5.42
C GLU A 31 16.00 -1.78 -5.67
N LYS A 32 17.33 -1.94 -5.73
CA LYS A 32 17.98 -3.25 -5.90
C LYS A 32 17.68 -4.21 -4.75
N ILE A 33 17.83 -3.74 -3.51
CA ILE A 33 17.59 -4.55 -2.31
C ILE A 33 16.11 -4.85 -2.18
N TRP A 34 15.27 -3.86 -2.44
CA TRP A 34 13.81 -4.03 -2.47
C TRP A 34 13.37 -5.11 -3.47
N ASN A 35 13.87 -5.08 -4.71
CA ASN A 35 13.55 -6.07 -5.72
C ASN A 35 14.03 -7.48 -5.34
N ALA A 36 15.15 -7.61 -4.62
CA ALA A 36 15.63 -8.90 -4.13
C ALA A 36 14.70 -9.47 -3.04
N VAL A 37 14.35 -8.65 -2.04
CA VAL A 37 13.42 -9.02 -0.96
C VAL A 37 12.05 -9.40 -1.52
N LEU A 38 11.54 -8.65 -2.50
CA LEU A 38 10.27 -8.97 -3.14
C LEU A 38 10.31 -10.33 -3.81
N ARG A 39 11.35 -10.63 -4.60
CA ARG A 39 11.49 -11.91 -5.29
C ARG A 39 11.55 -13.08 -4.32
N GLU A 40 12.37 -12.96 -3.28
CA GLU A 40 12.47 -13.97 -2.21
C GLU A 40 11.09 -14.22 -1.57
N ARG A 41 10.43 -13.16 -1.09
CA ARG A 41 9.11 -13.26 -0.46
C ARG A 41 8.04 -13.82 -1.40
N THR A 42 8.01 -13.43 -2.68
CA THR A 42 7.05 -14.02 -3.64
C THR A 42 7.31 -15.48 -3.95
N SER A 43 8.57 -15.93 -3.85
CA SER A 43 8.91 -17.33 -4.07
C SER A 43 8.40 -18.26 -2.96
N ASP A 44 8.21 -17.75 -1.75
CA ASP A 44 7.68 -18.50 -0.60
C ASP A 44 6.22 -18.97 -0.78
N PHE A 45 5.45 -18.34 -1.68
CA PHE A 45 4.02 -18.60 -1.83
C PHE A 45 3.68 -19.86 -2.64
N ASN A 46 4.67 -20.63 -3.11
CA ASN A 46 4.46 -21.82 -3.96
C ASN A 46 3.51 -21.58 -5.15
N ILE A 47 3.55 -20.38 -5.72
CA ILE A 47 2.75 -19.97 -6.87
C ILE A 47 3.56 -20.04 -8.18
N PRO A 48 2.91 -20.18 -9.35
CA PRO A 48 3.60 -20.19 -10.64
C PRO A 48 4.45 -18.93 -10.86
N ILE A 49 5.60 -19.08 -11.51
CA ILE A 49 6.55 -17.98 -11.79
C ILE A 49 5.86 -16.80 -12.48
N THR A 50 4.98 -17.07 -13.45
CA THR A 50 4.22 -16.01 -14.14
C THR A 50 3.33 -15.22 -13.19
N LEU A 51 2.76 -15.86 -12.16
CA LEU A 51 1.98 -15.17 -11.14
C LEU A 51 2.87 -14.37 -10.17
N GLN A 52 4.08 -14.86 -9.87
CA GLN A 52 5.06 -14.11 -9.09
C GLN A 52 5.45 -12.82 -9.83
N GLU A 53 5.69 -12.91 -11.13
CA GLU A 53 5.99 -11.75 -11.98
C GLU A 53 4.83 -10.75 -12.01
N ASP A 54 3.59 -11.23 -12.18
CA ASP A 54 2.38 -10.40 -12.12
C ASP A 54 2.26 -9.68 -10.76
N ILE A 55 2.51 -10.36 -9.64
CA ILE A 55 2.48 -9.77 -8.30
C ILE A 55 3.57 -8.70 -8.15
N ILE A 56 4.82 -9.01 -8.52
CA ILE A 56 5.94 -8.06 -8.43
C ILE A 56 5.65 -6.81 -9.28
N ALA A 57 5.13 -6.99 -10.49
CA ALA A 57 4.75 -5.91 -11.38
C ALA A 57 3.68 -4.99 -10.75
N LEU A 58 2.75 -5.57 -9.98
CA LEU A 58 1.69 -4.83 -9.29
C LEU A 58 2.16 -4.17 -7.98
N ILE A 59 3.12 -4.76 -7.27
CA ILE A 59 3.67 -4.18 -6.03
C ILE A 59 4.39 -2.85 -6.32
N LYS A 60 5.01 -2.70 -7.49
CA LYS A 60 5.74 -1.46 -7.86
C LYS A 60 4.84 -0.21 -7.86
N PRO A 61 3.71 -0.15 -8.61
CA PRO A 61 2.82 1.01 -8.57
C PRO A 61 2.23 1.22 -7.17
N ILE A 62 1.86 0.16 -6.44
CA ILE A 62 1.35 0.28 -5.07
C ILE A 62 2.40 0.91 -4.15
N LYS A 63 3.67 0.48 -4.25
CA LYS A 63 4.80 1.10 -3.53
C LYS A 63 4.92 2.59 -3.85
N SER A 64 4.82 2.96 -5.12
CA SER A 64 4.93 4.37 -5.54
C SER A 64 3.80 5.21 -4.97
N GLU A 65 2.56 4.73 -5.02
CA GLU A 65 1.40 5.44 -4.46
C GLU A 65 1.54 5.65 -2.95
N VAL A 66 2.01 4.62 -2.24
CA VAL A 66 2.25 4.68 -0.79
C VAL A 66 3.35 5.69 -0.46
N LEU A 67 4.47 5.67 -1.19
CA LEU A 67 5.56 6.62 -1.00
C LEU A 67 5.12 8.07 -1.25
N ASN A 68 4.44 8.30 -2.38
CA ASN A 68 3.93 9.62 -2.74
C ASN A 68 2.95 10.12 -1.67
N TRP A 69 2.04 9.26 -1.19
CA TRP A 69 1.12 9.64 -0.13
C TRP A 69 1.85 10.05 1.14
N MET A 70 2.86 9.28 1.57
CA MET A 70 3.65 9.61 2.75
C MET A 70 4.37 10.94 2.60
N GLU A 71 4.92 11.23 1.42
CA GLU A 71 5.56 12.51 1.13
C GLU A 71 4.55 13.67 1.19
N ASP A 72 3.40 13.52 0.51
CA ASP A 72 2.32 14.52 0.46
C ASP A 72 1.71 14.83 1.84
N HIS A 73 1.78 13.87 2.78
CA HIS A 73 1.13 13.98 4.09
C HIS A 73 2.14 14.03 5.25
N PHE A 74 3.43 14.13 4.95
CA PHE A 74 4.51 14.16 5.96
C PHE A 74 4.30 15.27 7.01
N GLU A 75 3.88 16.45 6.57
CA GLU A 75 3.64 17.60 7.45
C GLU A 75 2.37 17.46 8.30
N ILE A 76 1.44 16.58 7.89
CA ILE A 76 0.15 16.37 8.56
C ILE A 76 0.29 15.29 9.65
N PHE A 77 1.11 14.27 9.41
CA PHE A 77 1.38 13.20 10.36
C PHE A 77 2.74 13.42 11.03
N THR A 78 2.75 13.81 12.31
CA THR A 78 3.99 13.87 13.11
C THR A 78 4.71 12.50 13.14
N TRP A 79 6.00 12.47 13.48
CA TRP A 79 6.80 11.24 13.52
C TRP A 79 6.19 10.12 14.38
N GLU A 80 5.50 10.47 15.48
CA GLU A 80 4.77 9.50 16.32
C GLU A 80 3.46 9.03 15.67
N MET A 81 2.72 9.90 14.98
CA MET A 81 1.58 9.51 14.16
C MET A 81 2.01 8.74 12.90
N SER A 82 3.27 8.88 12.45
CA SER A 82 3.79 8.20 11.26
C SER A 82 3.89 6.69 11.41
N LEU A 83 4.07 6.19 12.65
CA LEU A 83 4.09 4.76 12.94
C LEU A 83 2.68 4.17 12.93
N ASN A 84 1.68 4.92 13.43
CA ASN A 84 0.27 4.53 13.35
C ASN A 84 -0.33 4.80 11.95
N SER A 85 0.15 5.79 11.21
CA SER A 85 -0.25 6.07 9.83
C SER A 85 0.28 5.02 8.85
N GLN A 86 1.31 4.25 9.23
CA GLN A 86 1.66 3.05 8.47
C GLN A 86 0.61 1.94 8.60
N GLU A 87 -0.20 1.92 9.67
CA GLU A 87 -1.40 1.07 9.75
C GLU A 87 -2.53 1.63 8.87
N PHE A 88 -2.59 2.94 8.67
CA PHE A 88 -3.54 3.58 7.74
C PHE A 88 -3.29 3.26 6.27
N LEU A 89 -2.02 3.07 5.87
CA LEU A 89 -1.66 2.55 4.55
C LEU A 89 -2.28 1.17 4.27
N LEU A 90 -2.69 0.45 5.31
CA LEU A 90 -3.37 -0.84 5.18
C LEU A 90 -4.80 -0.68 4.62
N ASP A 91 -5.43 0.48 4.76
CA ASP A 91 -6.83 0.69 4.36
C ASP A 91 -6.98 1.28 2.97
N PHE A 92 -5.88 1.47 2.24
CA PHE A 92 -5.93 1.93 0.86
C PHE A 92 -6.71 0.95 0.01
N CYS A 93 -7.73 1.46 -0.67
CA CYS A 93 -8.40 0.72 -1.73
C CYS A 93 -7.58 0.85 -3.00
N PHE A 94 -7.03 -0.25 -3.51
CA PHE A 94 -6.29 -0.24 -4.77
C PHE A 94 -7.16 -0.66 -5.95
N ASN A 95 -6.89 -0.07 -7.11
CA ASN A 95 -7.40 -0.48 -8.41
C ASN A 95 -6.58 -1.69 -8.94
N PRO A 96 -7.08 -2.43 -9.95
CA PRO A 96 -6.37 -3.56 -10.56
C PRO A 96 -4.99 -3.27 -11.13
N ASN A 97 -4.71 -2.01 -11.48
CA ASN A 97 -3.41 -1.54 -11.96
C ASN A 97 -2.45 -1.12 -10.82
N GLY A 98 -2.87 -1.27 -9.56
CA GLY A 98 -2.07 -0.94 -8.39
C GLY A 98 -2.09 0.53 -7.99
N THR A 99 -2.89 1.38 -8.66
CA THR A 99 -3.10 2.77 -8.22
C THR A 99 -4.14 2.86 -7.13
N VAL A 100 -4.15 3.94 -6.34
CA VAL A 100 -5.18 4.12 -5.31
C VAL A 100 -6.52 4.50 -5.94
N ASN A 101 -7.58 3.82 -5.49
CA ASN A 101 -8.96 4.21 -5.72
C ASN A 101 -9.34 5.34 -4.78
N ARG A 102 -9.09 6.58 -5.22
CA ARG A 102 -9.25 7.78 -4.38
C ARG A 102 -10.62 7.89 -3.72
N VAL A 103 -11.70 7.67 -4.47
CA VAL A 103 -13.08 7.78 -3.95
C VAL A 103 -13.32 6.77 -2.82
N LYS A 104 -12.98 5.49 -3.02
CA LYS A 104 -13.19 4.46 -1.99
C LYS A 104 -12.27 4.67 -0.78
N THR A 105 -11.04 5.11 -1.02
CA THR A 105 -10.07 5.39 0.02
C THR A 105 -10.53 6.60 0.86
N ALA A 106 -10.99 7.69 0.24
CA ALA A 106 -11.55 8.84 0.95
C ALA A 106 -12.78 8.46 1.80
N ASP A 107 -13.68 7.64 1.25
CA ASP A 107 -14.86 7.15 1.96
C ASP A 107 -14.47 6.35 3.22
N LEU A 108 -13.48 5.44 3.11
CA LEU A 108 -12.95 4.72 4.26
C LEU A 108 -12.38 5.67 5.33
N PHE A 109 -11.67 6.72 4.91
CA PHE A 109 -11.03 7.66 5.84
C PHE A 109 -12.02 8.52 6.61
N ILE A 110 -13.07 8.99 5.96
CA ILE A 110 -14.16 9.74 6.63
C ILE A 110 -14.80 8.89 7.73
N HIS A 111 -14.93 7.58 7.50
CA HIS A 111 -15.60 6.66 8.41
C HIS A 111 -14.67 5.97 9.42
N SER A 112 -13.35 6.13 9.30
CA SER A 112 -12.40 5.57 10.26
C SER A 112 -12.64 6.14 11.66
N LYS A 113 -12.45 5.33 12.71
CA LYS A 113 -12.55 5.76 14.11
C LYS A 113 -11.19 5.96 14.76
N GLU A 114 -10.12 5.71 14.03
CA GLU A 114 -8.74 5.76 14.55
C GLU A 114 -8.20 7.18 14.62
N PHE A 115 -8.79 8.11 13.88
CA PHE A 115 -8.41 9.51 13.83
C PHE A 115 -9.51 10.43 14.36
N ASP A 116 -9.09 11.59 14.88
CA ASP A 116 -10.01 12.66 15.22
C ASP A 116 -10.72 13.19 13.95
N VAL A 117 -11.80 13.95 14.15
CA VAL A 117 -12.61 14.47 13.03
C VAL A 117 -11.80 15.36 12.08
N GLN A 118 -10.87 16.16 12.60
CA GLN A 118 -10.09 17.11 11.82
C GLN A 118 -9.09 16.37 10.92
N THR A 119 -8.37 15.40 11.46
CA THR A 119 -7.43 14.59 10.67
C THR A 119 -8.16 13.83 9.56
N ARG A 120 -9.31 13.21 9.85
CA ARG A 120 -10.11 12.50 8.83
C ARG A 120 -10.56 13.41 7.69
N PHE A 121 -11.02 14.61 8.05
CA PHE A 121 -11.48 15.58 7.06
C PHE A 121 -10.33 16.06 6.17
N VAL A 122 -9.18 16.41 6.76
CA VAL A 122 -7.99 16.88 6.02
C VAL A 122 -7.52 15.82 5.03
N VAL A 123 -7.34 14.58 5.49
CA VAL A 123 -6.86 13.50 4.62
C VAL A 123 -7.88 13.19 3.53
N ALA A 124 -9.18 13.13 3.84
CA ALA A 124 -10.20 12.90 2.83
C ALA A 124 -10.26 14.00 1.76
N CYS A 125 -9.97 15.26 2.10
CA CYS A 125 -9.92 16.36 1.12
C CYS A 125 -8.73 16.29 0.16
N GLN A 126 -7.70 15.50 0.48
CA GLN A 126 -6.53 15.29 -0.37
C GLN A 126 -6.75 14.18 -1.42
N TYR A 127 -7.90 13.49 -1.38
CA TYR A 127 -8.28 12.40 -2.28
C TYR A 127 -9.48 12.75 -3.17
#